data_AF-A0A1W1CZE9-F1
#
_entry.id   AF-A0A1W1CZE9-F1
#
_cell.length_a   1.000
_cell.length_b   1.000
_cell.length_c   1.000
_cell.angle_alpha   90.00
_cell.angle_beta   90.00
_cell.angle_gamma   90.00
#
_symmetry.space_group_name_H-M   'P 1'
#
loop_
_entity.id
_entity.type
_entity.pdbx_description
1 polymer ?
#
loop_
_entity_poly.entity_id
_entity_poly.type
_entity_poly.pdbx_seq_one_letter_code
_entity_poly.pdbx_strand_id
1 'polypeptide(L)'
;MTNEDEKYLFPWGFHLGDLVQGRERMPLYTHSKDGGFCLLYDKVSEKKADTLLESLALQLLSTMPHESLKVEMFDTGKKKFYNLSPLQYVQLYEVAHDKPLMDTLFSKIEDIIISRHSELLCCNRKTINEHNQKSRQKQGYHLILLNLEKFASLDYESRRINNFLESATDAGVYVIPFGNISLLDSEDKTIQSFLKRFKNLKVRNKTFEITEEIFEFTELLEERVFQPLDLDKPSLLQKTLTNANLEKLMDPEEIKLEVDTKV
;
A
#
# COMPACT_ATOMS: atom_id res chain seq x y z
N MET A 1 21.03 -7.39 -18.62
CA MET A 1 19.99 -6.94 -17.68
C MET A 1 20.70 -6.55 -16.41
N THR A 2 20.83 -5.25 -16.18
CA THR A 2 21.59 -4.70 -15.05
C THR A 2 20.74 -4.81 -13.78
N ASN A 3 21.41 -4.89 -12.63
CA ASN A 3 20.87 -4.95 -11.27
C ASN A 3 19.95 -3.75 -10.88
N GLU A 4 19.67 -2.85 -11.84
CA GLU A 4 18.79 -1.68 -11.70
C GLU A 4 17.36 -1.97 -12.13
N ASP A 5 17.14 -2.86 -13.10
CA ASP A 5 15.78 -3.22 -13.56
C ASP A 5 15.01 -4.05 -12.49
N GLU A 6 15.71 -4.89 -11.73
CA GLU A 6 15.12 -5.62 -10.59
C GLU A 6 14.67 -4.69 -9.47
N LYS A 7 15.34 -3.54 -9.29
CA LYS A 7 14.98 -2.58 -8.26
C LYS A 7 13.62 -1.93 -8.52
N TYR A 8 13.15 -1.86 -9.76
CA TYR A 8 11.87 -1.23 -10.07
C TYR A 8 10.66 -2.14 -9.79
N LEU A 9 10.85 -3.43 -9.51
CA LEU A 9 9.72 -4.33 -9.29
C LEU A 9 9.10 -4.10 -7.92
N PHE A 10 7.77 -4.21 -7.87
CA PHE A 10 7.10 -4.26 -6.58
C PHE A 10 7.61 -5.47 -5.79
N PRO A 11 7.88 -5.32 -4.48
CA PRO A 11 8.36 -6.42 -3.66
C PRO A 11 7.48 -7.67 -3.74
N TRP A 12 8.10 -8.83 -3.51
CA TRP A 12 7.43 -10.12 -3.59
C TRP A 12 6.28 -10.27 -2.57
N GLY A 13 6.29 -9.46 -1.51
CA GLY A 13 5.30 -9.52 -0.45
C GLY A 13 5.28 -8.30 0.47
N PHE A 14 4.26 -8.26 1.33
CA PHE A 14 4.11 -7.27 2.38
C PHE A 14 4.69 -7.82 3.67
N HIS A 15 5.75 -7.18 4.17
CA HIS A 15 6.38 -7.58 5.42
C HIS A 15 5.47 -7.23 6.61
N LEU A 16 5.00 -8.24 7.34
CA LEU A 16 4.11 -8.05 8.48
C LEU A 16 4.86 -7.98 9.81
N GLY A 17 6.07 -8.53 9.87
CA GLY A 17 6.90 -8.63 11.07
C GLY A 17 7.81 -9.85 11.05
N ASP A 18 8.43 -10.16 12.18
CA ASP A 18 9.38 -11.27 12.33
C ASP A 18 8.85 -12.34 13.28
N LEU A 19 9.07 -13.62 12.96
CA LEU A 19 9.00 -14.74 13.90
C LEU A 19 10.35 -14.87 14.62
N VAL A 20 10.34 -14.72 15.95
CA VAL A 20 11.56 -14.62 16.75
C VAL A 20 11.71 -15.82 17.69
N GLN A 21 12.89 -16.43 17.67
CA GLN A 21 13.33 -17.48 18.60
C GLN A 21 14.76 -17.18 19.06
N GLY A 22 14.93 -16.71 20.30
CA GLY A 22 16.24 -16.26 20.79
C GLY A 22 16.82 -15.12 19.94
N ARG A 23 17.89 -15.39 19.19
CA ARG A 23 18.52 -14.42 18.27
C ARG A 23 18.09 -14.59 16.81
N GLU A 24 17.42 -15.69 16.50
CA GLU A 24 16.96 -15.96 15.14
C GLU A 24 15.70 -15.15 14.84
N ARG A 25 15.66 -14.62 13.62
CA ARG A 25 14.52 -13.88 13.09
C ARG A 25 14.19 -14.42 11.71
N MET A 26 12.91 -14.76 11.51
CA MET A 26 12.38 -15.16 10.22
C MET A 26 11.30 -14.16 9.83
N PRO A 27 11.49 -13.39 8.74
CA PRO A 27 10.52 -12.38 8.36
C PRO A 27 9.27 -13.05 7.77
N LEU A 28 8.10 -12.54 8.16
CA LEU A 28 6.79 -13.02 7.74
C LEU A 28 6.21 -12.04 6.73
N TYR A 29 5.84 -12.57 5.56
CA TYR A 29 5.26 -11.80 4.48
C TYR A 29 3.95 -12.41 3.99
N THR A 30 3.00 -11.56 3.59
CA THR A 30 1.94 -11.98 2.66
C THR A 30 2.43 -11.80 1.22
N HIS A 31 1.88 -12.56 0.26
CA HIS A 31 2.36 -12.48 -1.12
C HIS A 31 1.74 -11.26 -1.83
N SER A 32 2.54 -10.49 -2.57
CA SER A 32 2.02 -9.36 -3.36
C SER A 32 0.99 -9.76 -4.43
N LYS A 33 0.97 -11.02 -4.88
CA LYS A 33 -0.07 -11.56 -5.78
C LYS A 33 -1.46 -11.56 -5.15
N ASP A 34 -1.55 -11.56 -3.82
CA ASP A 34 -2.82 -11.46 -3.11
C ASP A 34 -3.45 -10.06 -3.29
N GLY A 35 -2.67 -9.08 -3.78
CA GLY A 35 -3.09 -7.70 -3.98
C GLY A 35 -3.03 -6.85 -2.72
N GLY A 36 -2.76 -7.47 -1.57
CA GLY A 36 -2.76 -6.86 -0.25
C GLY A 36 -3.36 -7.79 0.80
N PHE A 37 -3.79 -7.24 1.92
CA PHE A 37 -4.42 -7.97 3.03
C PHE A 37 -5.37 -7.02 3.78
N CYS A 38 -6.36 -7.56 4.49
CA CYS A 38 -7.24 -6.76 5.33
C CYS A 38 -6.75 -6.76 6.78
N LEU A 39 -6.53 -5.58 7.36
CA LEU A 39 -6.09 -5.41 8.74
C LEU A 39 -7.26 -5.01 9.64
N LEU A 40 -7.72 -5.96 10.45
CA LEU A 40 -8.87 -5.78 11.34
C LEU A 40 -8.41 -5.72 12.79
N TYR A 41 -8.87 -4.75 13.55
CA TYR A 41 -8.41 -4.57 14.93
C TYR A 41 -9.54 -4.19 15.88
N ASP A 42 -9.41 -4.57 17.16
CA ASP A 42 -10.23 -3.98 18.20
C ASP A 42 -9.73 -2.59 18.62
N LYS A 43 -10.58 -1.83 19.31
CA LYS A 43 -10.27 -0.45 19.71
C LYS A 43 -9.00 -0.33 20.54
N VAL A 44 -8.68 -1.32 21.38
CA VAL A 44 -7.47 -1.26 22.22
C VAL A 44 -6.18 -1.56 21.43
N SER A 45 -6.31 -2.11 20.22
CA SER A 45 -5.23 -2.46 19.32
C SER A 45 -5.02 -1.47 18.17
N GLU A 46 -5.87 -0.44 18.03
CA GLU A 46 -5.82 0.56 16.95
C GLU A 46 -4.41 1.14 16.74
N LYS A 47 -3.77 1.64 17.81
CA LYS A 47 -2.40 2.20 17.72
C LYS A 47 -1.38 1.18 17.19
N LYS A 48 -1.55 -0.10 17.51
CA LYS A 48 -0.64 -1.18 17.09
C LYS A 48 -0.85 -1.51 15.60
N ALA A 49 -2.10 -1.49 15.14
CA ALA A 49 -2.44 -1.62 13.72
C ALA A 49 -1.91 -0.44 12.91
N ASP A 50 -2.14 0.80 13.36
CA ASP A 50 -1.64 2.01 12.72
C ASP A 50 -0.10 2.02 12.62
N THR A 51 0.59 1.54 13.67
CA THR A 51 2.05 1.41 13.70
C THR A 51 2.56 0.45 12.62
N LEU A 52 1.88 -0.67 12.41
CA LEU A 52 2.21 -1.63 11.37
C LEU A 52 1.99 -1.03 9.98
N LEU A 53 0.84 -0.39 9.74
CA LEU A 53 0.52 0.23 8.45
C LEU A 53 1.53 1.31 8.06
N GLU A 54 1.86 2.21 9.00
CA GLU A 54 2.81 3.29 8.76
C GLU A 54 4.23 2.74 8.51
N SER A 55 4.66 1.75 9.30
CA SER A 55 5.98 1.12 9.12
C SER A 55 6.08 0.39 7.78
N LEU A 56 5.02 -0.32 7.39
CA LEU A 56 4.96 -1.06 6.12
C LEU A 56 5.01 -0.10 4.92
N ALA A 57 4.19 0.96 4.94
CA ALA A 57 4.17 1.95 3.85
C ALA A 57 5.53 2.62 3.68
N LEU A 58 6.16 3.05 4.78
CA LEU A 58 7.50 3.65 4.77
C LEU A 58 8.58 2.64 4.34
N GLN A 59 8.48 1.39 4.77
CA GLN A 59 9.43 0.36 4.36
C GLN A 59 9.41 0.18 2.84
N LEU A 60 8.21 0.06 2.25
CA LEU A 60 8.04 -0.06 0.80
C LEU A 60 8.59 1.16 0.07
N LEU A 61 8.18 2.37 0.47
CA LEU A 61 8.66 3.63 -0.11
C LEU A 61 10.20 3.78 -0.04
N SER A 62 10.81 3.34 1.06
CA SER A 62 12.27 3.43 1.26
C SER A 62 13.08 2.37 0.51
N THR A 63 12.41 1.31 0.04
CA THR A 63 13.04 0.17 -0.66
C THR A 63 12.87 0.29 -2.16
N MET A 64 11.75 0.85 -2.61
CA MET A 64 11.47 1.07 -4.02
C MET A 64 12.19 2.33 -4.54
N PRO A 65 12.48 2.41 -5.85
CA PRO A 65 13.02 3.61 -6.49
C PRO A 65 12.13 4.82 -6.23
N HIS A 66 12.72 6.01 -6.24
CA HIS A 66 11.97 7.23 -6.05
C HIS A 66 10.84 7.39 -7.08
N GLU A 67 9.70 7.93 -6.65
CA GLU A 67 8.47 8.11 -7.45
C GLU A 67 7.87 6.84 -8.06
N SER A 68 8.48 5.67 -7.84
CA SER A 68 7.96 4.40 -8.33
C SER A 68 6.81 3.87 -7.48
N LEU A 69 6.57 4.40 -6.28
CA LEU A 69 5.43 4.03 -5.44
C LEU A 69 4.76 5.29 -4.89
N LYS A 70 3.44 5.33 -4.99
CA LYS A 70 2.59 6.32 -4.30
C LYS A 70 1.72 5.61 -3.27
N VAL A 71 1.45 6.30 -2.17
CA VAL A 71 0.58 5.83 -1.10
C VAL A 71 -0.67 6.71 -1.07
N GLU A 72 -1.84 6.11 -1.24
CA GLU A 72 -3.12 6.81 -1.24
C GLU A 72 -3.96 6.36 -0.03
N MET A 73 -4.39 7.30 0.80
CA MET A 73 -5.20 6.99 1.98
C MET A 73 -6.64 7.48 1.84
N PHE A 74 -7.59 6.57 2.09
CA PHE A 74 -9.01 6.87 2.22
C PHE A 74 -9.37 6.85 3.70
N ASP A 75 -9.35 8.00 4.38
CA ASP A 75 -9.75 8.10 5.78
C ASP A 75 -10.19 9.51 6.14
N THR A 76 -11.42 9.63 6.67
CA THR A 76 -11.96 10.90 7.21
C THR A 76 -11.67 11.07 8.71
N GLY A 77 -10.95 10.13 9.32
CA GLY A 77 -10.56 10.14 10.72
C GLY A 77 -9.49 11.18 11.09
N LYS A 78 -9.01 11.10 12.33
CA LYS A 78 -7.90 11.95 12.79
C LYS A 78 -6.63 11.59 12.03
N LYS A 79 -5.78 12.59 11.76
CA LYS A 79 -4.43 12.38 11.23
C LYS A 79 -3.65 11.44 12.17
N LYS A 80 -3.28 10.26 11.68
CA LYS A 80 -2.60 9.22 12.46
C LYS A 80 -1.20 8.84 11.96
N PHE A 81 -0.91 9.05 10.67
CA PHE A 81 0.40 8.75 10.07
C PHE A 81 1.27 9.99 9.96
N TYR A 82 1.90 10.35 11.08
CA TYR A 82 2.73 11.55 11.19
C TYR A 82 3.99 11.48 10.31
N ASN A 83 4.60 10.31 10.16
CA ASN A 83 5.82 10.11 9.37
C ASN A 83 5.53 9.99 7.87
N LEU A 84 4.31 9.65 7.47
CA LEU A 84 3.88 9.75 6.07
C LEU A 84 3.52 11.19 5.69
N SER A 85 3.08 12.01 6.63
CA SER A 85 2.59 13.37 6.32
C SER A 85 3.57 14.28 5.54
N PRO A 86 4.91 14.27 5.78
CA PRO A 86 5.83 15.08 5.00
C PRO A 86 5.94 14.66 3.53
N LEU A 87 5.56 13.42 3.22
CA LEU A 87 5.62 12.87 1.86
C LEU A 87 4.54 13.43 0.93
N GLN A 88 3.56 14.17 1.47
CA GLN A 88 2.58 14.91 0.66
C GLN A 88 3.24 16.00 -0.19
N TYR A 89 4.28 16.66 0.35
CA TYR A 89 5.00 17.73 -0.34
C TYR A 89 5.76 17.25 -1.57
N VAL A 90 6.16 15.97 -1.59
CA VAL A 90 6.83 15.31 -2.72
C VAL A 90 5.89 14.37 -3.49
N GLN A 91 4.57 14.49 -3.28
CA GLN A 91 3.52 13.74 -4.00
C GLN A 91 3.66 12.20 -3.93
N LEU A 92 4.29 11.67 -2.89
CA LEU A 92 4.39 10.23 -2.62
C LEU A 92 3.28 9.74 -1.67
N TYR A 93 2.55 10.68 -1.04
CA TYR A 93 1.44 10.38 -0.14
C TYR A 93 0.26 11.33 -0.42
N GLU A 94 -0.93 10.79 -0.60
CA GLU A 94 -2.17 11.54 -0.84
C GLU A 94 -3.25 11.06 0.14
N VAL A 95 -4.05 11.98 0.70
CA VAL A 95 -5.10 11.64 1.68
C VAL A 95 -6.43 12.24 1.27
N ALA A 96 -7.38 11.36 0.93
CA ALA A 96 -8.78 11.71 0.76
C ALA A 96 -9.51 11.67 2.11
N HIS A 97 -9.86 12.85 2.62
CA HIS A 97 -10.38 13.05 3.98
C HIS A 97 -11.84 13.51 4.05
N ASP A 98 -12.50 13.62 2.89
CA ASP A 98 -13.93 13.84 2.77
C ASP A 98 -14.49 13.06 1.57
N LYS A 99 -15.82 13.01 1.46
CA LYS A 99 -16.51 12.25 0.40
C LYS A 99 -16.13 12.73 -1.02
N PRO A 100 -16.16 14.04 -1.34
CA PRO A 100 -15.74 14.52 -2.66
C PRO A 100 -14.30 14.14 -3.05
N LEU A 101 -13.35 14.25 -2.12
CA LEU A 101 -11.96 13.85 -2.36
C LEU A 101 -11.82 12.33 -2.52
N MET A 102 -12.57 11.55 -1.74
CA MET A 102 -12.59 10.09 -1.90
C MET A 102 -13.13 9.69 -3.27
N ASP A 103 -14.23 10.28 -3.71
CA ASP A 103 -14.81 10.05 -5.05
C ASP A 103 -13.82 10.40 -6.18
N THR A 104 -13.15 11.54 -6.04
CA THR A 104 -12.15 12.00 -7.01
C THR A 104 -10.95 11.06 -7.07
N LEU A 105 -10.40 10.69 -5.91
CA LEU A 105 -9.23 9.83 -5.82
C LEU A 105 -9.54 8.40 -6.31
N PHE A 106 -10.71 7.87 -5.95
CA PHE A 106 -11.13 6.54 -6.41
C PHE A 106 -11.29 6.50 -7.93
N SER A 107 -11.93 7.51 -8.52
CA SER A 107 -12.10 7.60 -9.98
C SER A 107 -10.75 7.74 -10.71
N LYS A 108 -9.83 8.55 -10.17
CA LYS A 108 -8.46 8.68 -10.69
C LYS A 108 -7.72 7.34 -10.70
N ILE A 109 -7.86 6.54 -9.64
CA ILE A 109 -7.23 5.22 -9.55
C ILE A 109 -7.87 4.25 -10.55
N GLU A 110 -9.20 4.28 -10.72
CA GLU A 110 -9.86 3.46 -11.74
C GLU A 110 -9.40 3.81 -13.15
N ASP A 111 -9.24 5.09 -13.48
CA ASP A 111 -8.70 5.53 -14.77
C ASP A 111 -7.28 5.01 -15.00
N ILE A 112 -6.45 5.00 -13.95
CA ILE A 112 -5.10 4.39 -14.00
C ILE A 112 -5.20 2.89 -14.31
N ILE A 113 -6.08 2.17 -13.62
CA ILE A 113 -6.28 0.72 -13.83
C ILE A 113 -6.73 0.45 -15.27
N ILE A 114 -7.73 1.18 -15.76
CA ILE A 114 -8.29 1.02 -17.12
C ILE A 114 -7.24 1.32 -18.18
N SER A 115 -6.51 2.42 -18.03
CA SER A 115 -5.44 2.82 -18.94
C SER A 115 -4.34 1.75 -19.01
N ARG A 116 -3.91 1.23 -17.85
CA ARG A 116 -2.88 0.19 -17.77
C ARG A 116 -3.33 -1.12 -18.38
N HIS A 117 -4.56 -1.56 -18.14
CA HIS A 117 -5.06 -2.78 -18.79
C HIS A 117 -5.09 -2.64 -20.32
N SER A 118 -5.45 -1.46 -20.83
CA SER A 118 -5.39 -1.18 -22.27
C SER A 118 -3.97 -1.29 -22.83
N GLU A 119 -2.97 -0.77 -22.10
CA GLU A 119 -1.55 -0.86 -22.48
C GLU A 119 -0.99 -2.29 -22.38
N LEU A 120 -1.33 -3.01 -21.31
CA LEU A 120 -0.96 -4.40 -21.09
C LEU A 120 -1.46 -5.30 -22.22
N LEU A 121 -2.70 -5.10 -22.67
CA LEU A 121 -3.27 -5.80 -23.82
C LEU A 121 -2.52 -5.49 -25.12
N CYS A 122 -2.25 -4.21 -25.39
CA CYS A 122 -1.49 -3.77 -26.58
C CYS A 122 -0.08 -4.39 -26.62
N CYS A 123 0.57 -4.48 -25.46
CA CYS A 123 1.94 -5.01 -25.34
C CYS A 123 2.01 -6.53 -25.10
N ASN A 124 0.87 -7.23 -25.05
CA ASN A 124 0.76 -8.65 -24.68
C ASN A 124 1.49 -9.00 -23.37
N ARG A 125 1.18 -8.25 -22.30
CA ARG A 125 1.72 -8.42 -20.95
C ARG A 125 0.57 -8.66 -19.98
N LYS A 126 0.79 -9.50 -18.97
CA LYS A 126 -0.27 -9.84 -18.01
C LYS A 126 -0.34 -8.89 -16.82
N THR A 127 0.79 -8.31 -16.44
CA THR A 127 0.89 -7.49 -15.23
C THR A 127 1.82 -6.30 -15.43
N ILE A 128 1.65 -5.28 -14.60
CA ILE A 128 2.56 -4.14 -14.51
C ILE A 128 4.00 -4.56 -14.22
N ASN A 129 4.20 -5.65 -13.46
CA ASN A 129 5.54 -6.14 -13.14
C ASN A 129 6.21 -6.66 -14.40
N GLU A 130 5.49 -7.43 -15.21
CA GLU A 130 5.97 -7.87 -16.52
C GLU A 130 6.23 -6.67 -17.46
N HIS A 131 5.36 -5.65 -17.41
CA HIS A 131 5.58 -4.39 -18.11
C HIS A 131 6.87 -3.70 -17.70
N ASN A 132 7.07 -3.50 -16.41
CA ASN A 132 8.23 -2.82 -15.87
C ASN A 132 9.52 -3.63 -16.07
N GLN A 133 9.48 -4.95 -16.17
CA GLN A 133 10.66 -5.75 -16.54
C GLN A 133 11.09 -5.52 -18.00
N LYS A 134 10.13 -5.38 -18.91
CA LYS A 134 10.39 -5.39 -20.36
C LYS A 134 10.39 -4.00 -20.99
N SER A 135 9.75 -3.02 -20.35
CA SER A 135 9.64 -1.64 -20.83
C SER A 135 10.85 -0.80 -20.45
N ARG A 136 11.19 0.16 -21.32
CA ARG A 136 12.06 1.29 -20.94
C ARG A 136 11.29 2.35 -20.16
N GLN A 137 10.00 2.54 -20.47
CA GLN A 137 9.11 3.44 -19.76
C GLN A 137 8.44 2.65 -18.65
N LYS A 138 8.96 2.82 -17.43
CA LYS A 138 8.43 2.17 -16.24
C LYS A 138 7.20 2.92 -15.73
N GLN A 139 6.27 2.19 -15.12
CA GLN A 139 5.04 2.73 -14.54
C GLN A 139 5.04 2.55 -13.03
N GLY A 140 4.76 3.62 -12.30
CA GLY A 140 4.72 3.60 -10.83
C GLY A 140 3.61 2.70 -10.28
N TYR A 141 3.75 2.30 -9.03
CA TYR A 141 2.81 1.49 -8.27
C TYR A 141 2.01 2.36 -7.33
N HIS A 142 0.87 1.84 -6.88
CA HIS A 142 -0.04 2.50 -5.95
C HIS A 142 -0.30 1.58 -4.77
N LEU A 143 -0.17 2.11 -3.56
CA LEU A 143 -0.54 1.43 -2.32
C LEU A 143 -1.68 2.19 -1.66
N ILE A 144 -2.84 1.57 -1.65
CA ILE A 144 -4.06 2.14 -1.10
C ILE A 144 -4.24 1.67 0.33
N LEU A 145 -4.25 2.61 1.27
CA LEU A 145 -4.65 2.39 2.66
C LEU A 145 -6.12 2.81 2.82
N LEU A 146 -7.02 1.86 2.98
CA LEU A 146 -8.45 2.10 2.87
C LEU A 146 -9.17 1.87 4.21
N ASN A 147 -9.62 2.94 4.86
CA ASN A 147 -10.50 2.82 6.01
C ASN A 147 -11.86 2.28 5.54
N LEU A 148 -12.12 1.02 5.81
CA LEU A 148 -13.23 0.29 5.20
C LEU A 148 -14.61 0.81 5.67
N GLU A 149 -14.71 1.25 6.92
CA GLU A 149 -15.93 1.91 7.43
C GLU A 149 -16.23 3.22 6.70
N LYS A 150 -15.19 4.03 6.42
CA LYS A 150 -15.36 5.32 5.77
C LYS A 150 -15.63 5.17 4.29
N PHE A 151 -14.92 4.27 3.63
CA PHE A 151 -15.08 4.02 2.21
C PHE A 151 -16.44 3.40 1.88
N ALA A 152 -16.94 2.47 2.69
CA ALA A 152 -18.26 1.88 2.47
C ALA A 152 -19.40 2.91 2.48
N SER A 153 -19.24 4.01 3.23
CA SER A 153 -20.25 5.09 3.27
C SER A 153 -20.39 5.90 1.98
N LEU A 154 -19.53 5.66 0.99
CA LEU A 154 -19.62 6.25 -0.35
C LEU A 154 -20.73 5.61 -1.19
N ASP A 155 -21.14 4.38 -0.84
CA ASP A 155 -22.24 3.63 -1.47
C ASP A 155 -22.02 3.39 -2.98
N TYR A 156 -20.82 2.91 -3.33
CA TYR A 156 -20.53 2.49 -4.69
C TYR A 156 -21.28 1.21 -5.07
N GLU A 157 -21.64 1.09 -6.34
CA GLU A 157 -22.23 -0.13 -6.88
C GLU A 157 -21.27 -1.33 -6.66
N SER A 158 -21.80 -2.45 -6.15
CA SER A 158 -20.99 -3.64 -5.86
C SER A 158 -20.21 -4.15 -7.07
N ARG A 159 -20.76 -4.00 -8.29
CA ARG A 159 -20.08 -4.35 -9.53
C ARG A 159 -18.82 -3.51 -9.75
N ARG A 160 -18.89 -2.20 -9.50
CA ARG A 160 -17.75 -1.28 -9.61
C ARG A 160 -16.63 -1.69 -8.65
N ILE A 161 -16.98 -1.99 -7.40
CA ILE A 161 -16.04 -2.48 -6.39
C ILE A 161 -15.38 -3.80 -6.80
N ASN A 162 -16.16 -4.78 -7.26
CA ASN A 162 -15.61 -6.08 -7.66
C ASN A 162 -14.67 -5.94 -8.86
N ASN A 163 -15.06 -5.18 -9.89
CA ASN A 163 -14.19 -4.92 -11.05
C ASN A 163 -12.88 -4.26 -10.64
N PHE A 164 -12.94 -3.29 -9.72
CA PHE A 164 -11.76 -2.64 -9.15
C PHE A 164 -10.85 -3.66 -8.45
N LEU A 165 -11.41 -4.47 -7.54
CA LEU A 165 -10.66 -5.47 -6.77
C LEU A 165 -10.04 -6.59 -7.61
N GLU A 166 -10.71 -6.99 -8.68
CA GLU A 166 -10.21 -8.00 -9.62
C GLU A 166 -9.10 -7.45 -10.51
N SER A 167 -9.18 -6.17 -10.89
CA SER A 167 -8.27 -5.57 -11.88
C SER A 167 -7.06 -4.86 -11.26
N ALA A 168 -7.13 -4.48 -9.98
CA ALA A 168 -6.15 -3.61 -9.31
C ALA A 168 -4.72 -4.19 -9.33
N THR A 169 -4.55 -5.43 -8.88
CA THR A 169 -3.22 -6.02 -8.65
C THR A 169 -2.41 -6.14 -9.93
N ASP A 170 -3.03 -6.61 -11.02
CA ASP A 170 -2.38 -6.73 -12.32
C ASP A 170 -1.99 -5.37 -12.89
N ALA A 171 -2.76 -4.32 -12.59
CA ALA A 171 -2.47 -2.94 -12.94
C ALA A 171 -1.48 -2.25 -11.98
N GLY A 172 -0.93 -2.93 -10.97
CA GLY A 172 0.04 -2.35 -10.04
C GLY A 172 -0.56 -1.52 -8.92
N VAL A 173 -1.83 -1.75 -8.62
CA VAL A 173 -2.55 -1.14 -7.50
C VAL A 173 -2.74 -2.19 -6.42
N TYR A 174 -2.17 -1.94 -5.26
CA TYR A 174 -2.25 -2.80 -4.08
C TYR A 174 -3.11 -2.15 -3.02
N VAL A 175 -3.92 -2.93 -2.30
CA VAL A 175 -4.93 -2.39 -1.38
C VAL A 175 -4.81 -3.06 -0.03
N ILE A 176 -4.69 -2.25 1.03
CA ILE A 176 -4.74 -2.68 2.42
C ILE A 176 -5.97 -2.03 3.07
N PRO A 177 -7.13 -2.70 3.05
CA PRO A 177 -8.29 -2.26 3.81
C PRO A 177 -8.02 -2.44 5.30
N PHE A 178 -8.42 -1.49 6.12
CA PHE A 178 -8.32 -1.58 7.56
C PHE A 178 -9.58 -1.08 8.25
N GLY A 179 -9.83 -1.56 9.47
CA GLY A 179 -10.97 -1.09 10.26
C GLY A 179 -11.20 -1.91 11.51
N ASN A 180 -12.33 -1.63 12.18
CA ASN A 180 -12.71 -2.34 13.38
C ASN A 180 -13.01 -3.82 13.07
N ILE A 181 -12.65 -4.72 13.98
CA ILE A 181 -12.91 -6.14 13.82
C ILE A 181 -14.41 -6.50 13.81
N SER A 182 -15.29 -5.62 14.31
CA SER A 182 -16.75 -5.77 14.18
C SER A 182 -17.22 -5.73 12.72
N LEU A 183 -16.39 -5.29 11.78
CA LEU A 183 -16.70 -5.31 10.35
C LEU A 183 -16.90 -6.72 9.80
N LEU A 184 -16.36 -7.75 10.46
CA LEU A 184 -16.58 -9.15 10.07
C LEU A 184 -18.07 -9.52 10.06
N ASP A 185 -18.86 -8.89 10.93
CA ASP A 185 -20.29 -9.14 11.09
C ASP A 185 -21.16 -8.16 10.26
N SER A 186 -20.53 -7.33 9.41
CA SER A 186 -21.25 -6.32 8.62
C SER A 186 -22.07 -6.95 7.48
N GLU A 187 -23.30 -6.48 7.27
CA GLU A 187 -24.12 -6.85 6.11
C GLU A 187 -23.82 -6.01 4.85
N ASP A 188 -22.94 -5.01 4.97
CA ASP A 188 -22.57 -4.13 3.86
C ASP A 188 -21.82 -4.91 2.77
N LYS A 189 -22.36 -4.85 1.54
CA LYS A 189 -21.82 -5.59 0.39
C LYS A 189 -20.42 -5.15 -0.01
N THR A 190 -20.10 -3.87 0.12
CA THR A 190 -18.76 -3.34 -0.17
C THR A 190 -17.78 -3.94 0.82
N ILE A 191 -18.08 -3.84 2.13
CA ILE A 191 -17.26 -4.41 3.20
C ILE A 191 -17.03 -5.91 2.97
N GLN A 192 -18.10 -6.66 2.70
CA GLN A 192 -18.00 -8.09 2.44
C GLN A 192 -17.18 -8.44 1.18
N SER A 193 -17.17 -7.58 0.16
CA SER A 193 -16.35 -7.79 -1.05
C SER A 193 -14.86 -7.68 -0.72
N PHE A 194 -14.46 -6.68 0.08
CA PHE A 194 -13.08 -6.53 0.55
C PHE A 194 -12.66 -7.68 1.47
N LEU A 195 -13.50 -8.06 2.45
CA LEU A 195 -13.20 -9.14 3.39
C LEU A 195 -13.05 -10.52 2.73
N LYS A 196 -13.77 -10.76 1.63
CA LYS A 196 -13.65 -11.99 0.84
C LYS A 196 -12.44 -11.99 -0.09
N ARG A 197 -12.06 -10.81 -0.61
CA ARG A 197 -10.96 -10.66 -1.57
C ARG A 197 -9.59 -10.79 -0.90
N PHE A 198 -9.46 -10.31 0.33
CA PHE A 198 -8.19 -10.18 1.02
C PHE A 198 -8.11 -11.08 2.25
N LYS A 199 -6.91 -11.62 2.48
CA LYS A 199 -6.60 -12.38 3.70
C LYS A 199 -6.72 -11.49 4.93
N ASN A 200 -7.33 -12.00 6.00
CA ASN A 200 -7.69 -11.19 7.16
C ASN A 200 -6.64 -11.32 8.29
N LEU A 201 -5.82 -10.29 8.47
CA LEU A 201 -4.93 -10.15 9.63
C LEU A 201 -5.68 -9.46 10.77
N LYS A 202 -5.91 -10.18 11.86
CA LYS A 202 -6.69 -9.69 13.00
C LYS A 202 -5.78 -9.30 14.16
N VAL A 203 -6.14 -8.22 14.87
CA VAL A 203 -5.47 -7.77 16.09
C VAL A 203 -6.47 -7.65 17.23
N ARG A 204 -6.38 -8.54 18.21
CA ARG A 204 -7.23 -8.54 19.41
C ARG A 204 -6.40 -8.45 20.66
N ASN A 205 -6.82 -7.60 21.60
CA ASN A 205 -6.14 -7.39 22.88
C ASN A 205 -4.63 -7.16 22.71
N LYS A 206 -4.25 -6.39 21.69
CA LYS A 206 -2.86 -6.10 21.29
C LYS A 206 -2.05 -7.30 20.79
N THR A 207 -2.69 -8.41 20.45
CA THR A 207 -2.06 -9.61 19.88
C THR A 207 -2.51 -9.80 18.43
N PHE A 208 -1.57 -10.09 17.55
CA PHE A 208 -1.86 -10.45 16.17
C PHE A 208 -2.25 -11.93 16.08
N GLU A 209 -3.38 -12.21 15.45
CA GLU A 209 -3.83 -13.56 15.15
C GLU A 209 -3.24 -13.98 13.80
N ILE A 210 -2.14 -14.73 13.84
CA ILE A 210 -1.52 -15.31 12.64
C ILE A 210 -2.18 -16.66 12.36
N THR A 211 -3.00 -16.70 11.32
CA THR A 211 -3.73 -17.89 10.86
C THR A 211 -3.03 -18.53 9.67
N GLU A 212 -3.39 -19.78 9.33
CA GLU A 212 -2.91 -20.47 8.12
C GLU A 212 -3.18 -19.68 6.84
N GLU A 213 -4.27 -18.90 6.81
CA GLU A 213 -4.61 -18.01 5.71
C GLU A 213 -3.52 -16.95 5.48
N ILE A 214 -2.97 -16.39 6.57
CA ILE A 214 -1.90 -15.38 6.52
C ILE A 214 -0.53 -16.01 6.35
N PHE A 215 -0.28 -17.12 7.04
CA PHE A 215 1.01 -17.80 7.06
C PHE A 215 0.80 -19.32 7.18
N GLU A 216 1.09 -20.05 6.11
CA GLU A 216 0.79 -21.47 5.97
C GLU A 216 1.48 -22.35 7.02
N PHE A 217 2.64 -21.94 7.53
CA PHE A 217 3.45 -22.70 8.49
C PHE A 217 3.16 -22.32 9.95
N THR A 218 1.89 -22.32 10.35
CA THR A 218 1.48 -21.89 11.70
C THR A 218 2.10 -22.71 12.83
N GLU A 219 2.54 -23.93 12.57
CA GLU A 219 3.32 -24.77 13.49
C GLU A 219 4.59 -24.08 14.00
N LEU A 220 5.18 -23.16 13.21
CA LEU A 220 6.34 -22.37 13.66
C LEU A 220 5.98 -21.38 14.77
N LEU A 221 4.71 -21.05 14.97
CA LEU A 221 4.24 -20.17 16.05
C LEU A 221 4.26 -20.89 17.42
N GLU A 222 4.40 -22.22 17.46
CA GLU A 222 4.53 -22.97 18.72
C GLU A 222 5.85 -22.67 19.43
N GLU A 223 6.91 -22.43 18.65
CA GLU A 223 8.26 -22.20 19.17
C GLU A 223 8.75 -20.75 19.00
N ARG A 224 8.05 -19.95 18.19
CA ARG A 224 8.47 -18.59 17.81
C ARG A 224 7.42 -17.57 18.19
N VAL A 225 7.88 -16.41 18.67
CA VAL A 225 7.01 -15.27 18.99
C VAL A 225 6.94 -14.34 17.79
N PHE A 226 5.74 -14.07 17.31
CA PHE A 226 5.53 -13.05 16.28
C PHE A 226 5.73 -11.64 16.85
N GLN A 227 6.68 -10.91 16.28
CA GLN A 227 6.91 -9.49 16.52
C GLN A 227 6.43 -8.71 15.30
N PRO A 228 5.34 -7.93 15.43
CA PRO A 228 4.81 -7.18 14.31
C PRO A 228 5.77 -6.07 13.89
N LEU A 229 5.61 -5.63 12.64
CA LEU A 229 6.41 -4.58 12.07
C LEU A 229 6.24 -3.27 12.87
N ASP A 230 7.32 -2.84 13.52
CA ASP A 230 7.47 -1.53 14.14
C ASP A 230 8.90 -1.05 13.89
N LEU A 231 9.08 -0.36 12.78
CA LEU A 231 10.39 0.08 12.32
C LEU A 231 10.68 1.51 12.79
N ASP A 232 11.95 1.91 12.67
CA ASP A 232 12.39 3.29 12.86
C ASP A 232 11.86 4.18 11.71
N LYS A 233 10.64 4.69 11.90
CA LYS A 233 9.89 5.47 10.90
C LYS A 233 10.63 6.75 10.50
N PRO A 234 11.22 7.55 11.42
CA PRO A 234 12.07 8.68 11.04
C PRO A 234 13.22 8.31 10.09
N SER A 235 13.94 7.22 10.38
CA SER A 235 15.03 6.77 9.51
C SER A 235 14.53 6.31 8.13
N LEU A 236 13.38 5.62 8.06
CA LEU A 236 12.76 5.22 6.79
C LEU A 236 12.27 6.43 5.98
N LEU A 237 11.69 7.43 6.64
CA LEU A 237 11.31 8.69 6.02
C LEU A 237 12.54 9.40 5.43
N GLN A 238 13.61 9.53 6.21
CA GLN A 238 14.85 10.15 5.73
C GLN A 238 15.42 9.40 4.53
N LYS A 239 15.42 8.06 4.57
CA LYS A 239 15.85 7.23 3.44
C LYS A 239 14.98 7.45 2.20
N THR A 240 13.66 7.52 2.37
CA THR A 240 12.69 7.80 1.28
C THR A 240 12.97 9.15 0.63
N LEU A 241 13.23 10.19 1.44
CA LEU A 241 13.56 11.53 0.95
C LEU A 241 14.96 11.59 0.32
N THR A 242 15.92 10.80 0.81
CA THR A 242 17.28 10.75 0.24
C THR A 242 17.29 10.02 -1.11
N ASN A 243 16.49 8.96 -1.26
CA ASN A 243 16.28 8.27 -2.54
C ASN A 243 15.77 9.23 -3.63
N ALA A 244 15.12 10.33 -3.25
CA ALA A 244 14.65 11.36 -4.17
C ALA A 244 15.75 12.11 -4.92
N ASN A 245 17.03 11.90 -4.60
CA ASN A 245 18.13 12.76 -5.07
C ASN A 245 17.71 14.23 -4.92
N LEU A 246 17.36 14.65 -3.69
CA LEU A 246 17.01 16.06 -3.40
C LEU A 246 18.08 17.04 -3.91
N GLU A 247 19.33 16.59 -4.07
CA GLU A 247 20.41 17.36 -4.72
C GLU A 247 20.13 17.69 -6.20
N LYS A 248 19.45 16.83 -6.97
CA LYS A 248 19.01 17.14 -8.33
C LYS A 248 17.81 18.10 -8.37
N LEU A 249 16.90 17.98 -7.41
CA LEU A 249 15.74 18.90 -7.26
C LEU A 249 16.15 20.30 -6.80
N MET A 250 17.32 20.43 -6.17
CA MET A 250 17.92 21.70 -5.75
C MET A 250 19.03 22.17 -6.68
N ASP A 251 19.29 21.47 -7.79
CA ASP A 251 20.25 21.89 -8.81
C ASP A 251 19.68 23.09 -9.58
N PRO A 252 20.29 24.28 -9.47
CA PRO A 252 19.81 25.47 -10.17
C PRO A 252 19.78 25.30 -11.70
N GLU A 253 20.53 24.33 -12.24
CA GLU A 253 20.58 24.04 -13.68
C GLU A 253 19.37 23.23 -14.19
N GLU A 254 18.65 22.49 -13.34
CA GLU A 254 17.43 21.76 -13.73
C GLU A 254 16.13 22.53 -13.47
N ILE A 255 16.17 23.65 -12.75
CA ILE A 255 15.04 24.59 -12.62
C ILE A 255 14.88 25.37 -13.94
N LYS A 256 14.15 24.77 -14.90
CA LYS A 256 13.65 25.50 -16.07
C LYS A 256 12.60 26.51 -15.60
N LEU A 257 13.03 27.73 -15.31
CA LEU A 257 12.15 28.88 -15.31
C LEU A 257 11.52 28.96 -16.71
N GLU A 258 10.20 28.86 -16.81
CA GLU A 258 9.48 29.18 -18.03
C GLU A 258 9.73 30.65 -18.36
N VAL A 259 10.72 30.90 -19.22
CA VAL A 259 10.93 32.19 -19.86
C VAL A 259 9.98 32.25 -21.05
N ASP A 260 8.70 32.53 -20.79
CA ASP A 260 7.85 33.22 -21.77
C ASP A 260 6.58 33.75 -21.09
N THR A 261 6.71 34.90 -20.46
CA THR A 261 5.63 35.90 -20.44
C THR A 261 6.17 37.17 -21.05
N LYS A 262 6.15 37.22 -22.39
CA LYS A 262 6.20 38.51 -23.08
C LYS A 262 4.85 39.20 -22.91
N VAL A 263 4.93 40.36 -22.26
CA VAL A 263 3.93 41.44 -22.19
C VAL A 263 3.60 41.95 -23.58
#